data_AF-A0A958M3J9-F1
#
_entry.id   AF-A0A958M3J9-F1
#
_cell.length_a   1.000
_cell.length_b   1.000
_cell.length_c   1.000
_cell.angle_alpha   90.00
_cell.angle_beta   90.00
_cell.angle_gamma   90.00
#
_symmetry.space_group_name_H-M   'P 1'
#
loop_
_entity.id
_entity.type
_entity.pdbx_description
1 polymer ?
#
loop_
_entity_poly.entity_id
_entity_poly.type
_entity_poly.pdbx_seq_one_letter_code
_entity_poly.pdbx_strand_id
1 'polypeptide(L)'
;MKKTPIFFLLGFLLVGLANCQSDDPDNQGDDASGKASGTIQLSGEENTELGTSLTVVNIEVGNAALTGTDKSVMLLSENITVQDNELVYSDDQNGFVIVVADFSTGGSPDIDKTISMVIVKNGVEFRHACSSPYQGFFTACGDGLGIDFNAKRVVFENSTVINTDDEKLLTLDGIVTWE
;
A
#
# COMPACT_ATOMS: atom_id res chain seq x y z
N MET A 1 79.78 18.34 27.49
CA MET A 1 79.36 18.22 28.92
C MET A 1 78.26 19.22 29.21
N LYS A 2 77.34 18.84 30.11
CA LYS A 2 76.17 19.55 30.65
C LYS A 2 74.83 19.38 29.90
N LYS A 3 74.12 18.35 30.40
CA LYS A 3 72.67 18.19 30.46
C LYS A 3 72.04 19.34 31.25
N THR A 4 70.86 19.83 30.88
CA THR A 4 69.68 19.93 31.76
C THR A 4 68.44 20.32 30.94
N PRO A 5 67.23 19.92 31.40
CA PRO A 5 66.05 19.72 30.58
C PRO A 5 65.08 20.90 30.65
N ILE A 6 64.15 20.96 29.69
CA ILE A 6 62.95 21.82 29.79
C ILE A 6 61.75 20.92 30.04
N PHE A 7 61.13 21.24 31.17
CA PHE A 7 59.99 20.63 31.82
C PHE A 7 58.72 21.30 31.30
N PHE A 8 57.63 20.51 31.21
CA PHE A 8 56.23 20.94 31.27
C PHE A 8 55.69 21.89 30.19
N LEU A 9 54.79 21.35 29.35
CA LEU A 9 53.41 21.84 29.41
C LEU A 9 52.42 20.68 29.19
N LEU A 10 51.65 20.44 30.25
CA LEU A 10 50.54 19.53 30.36
C LEU A 10 49.39 20.08 29.49
N GLY A 11 49.01 19.37 28.44
CA GLY A 11 47.86 19.68 27.58
C GLY A 11 46.92 18.49 27.54
N PHE A 12 46.12 18.36 28.60
CA PHE A 12 45.08 17.37 28.77
C PHE A 12 43.95 17.66 27.78
N LEU A 13 43.83 16.87 26.72
CA LEU A 13 42.66 16.88 25.83
C LEU A 13 41.99 15.52 25.91
N LEU A 14 41.06 15.41 26.87
CA LEU A 14 39.95 14.48 26.80
C LEU A 14 39.17 14.78 25.53
N VAL A 15 39.24 13.89 24.54
CA VAL A 15 38.19 13.81 23.54
C VAL A 15 37.14 12.89 24.14
N GLY A 16 36.07 13.51 24.63
CA GLY A 16 34.92 12.81 25.19
C GLY A 16 34.34 11.85 24.15
N LEU A 17 34.06 10.63 24.61
CA LEU A 17 33.08 9.76 23.98
C LEU A 17 31.74 10.50 24.06
N ALA A 18 31.34 11.14 22.96
CA ALA A 18 29.95 11.49 22.77
C ALA A 18 29.19 10.19 22.62
N ASN A 19 28.60 9.71 23.72
CA ASN A 19 27.38 8.94 23.69
C ASN A 19 26.36 9.77 22.89
N CYS A 20 26.21 9.48 21.59
CA CYS A 20 24.95 9.73 20.92
C CYS A 20 23.95 8.73 21.48
N GLN A 21 23.48 9.03 22.69
CA GLN A 21 22.18 8.62 23.15
C GLN A 21 21.19 9.52 22.39
N SER A 22 20.88 9.11 21.17
CA SER A 22 19.65 9.55 20.53
C SER A 22 18.55 8.74 21.19
N ASP A 23 18.03 9.27 22.29
CA ASP A 23 16.66 8.99 22.72
C ASP A 23 15.77 9.54 21.59
N ASP A 24 15.49 8.70 20.58
CA ASP A 24 14.42 8.99 19.64
C ASP A 24 13.16 8.37 20.25
N PRO A 25 12.20 9.19 20.69
CA PRO A 25 10.98 8.71 21.33
C PRO A 25 10.16 7.93 20.31
N ASP A 26 9.63 6.80 20.78
CA ASP A 26 8.56 6.00 20.18
C ASP A 26 7.76 6.76 19.10
N ASN A 27 8.13 6.55 17.84
CA ASN A 27 7.17 6.72 16.76
C ASN A 27 6.51 5.35 16.61
N GLN A 28 5.50 5.10 17.45
CA GLN A 28 4.47 4.11 17.16
C GLN A 28 3.82 4.54 15.84
N GLY A 29 4.37 4.06 14.73
CA GLY A 29 3.57 3.90 13.54
C GLY A 29 2.52 2.88 13.92
N ASP A 30 1.28 3.35 14.12
CA ASP A 30 0.14 2.47 14.22
C ASP A 30 0.02 1.72 12.88
N ASP A 31 0.65 0.55 12.79
CA ASP A 31 0.41 -0.45 11.75
C ASP A 31 -1.06 -0.86 11.87
N ALA A 32 -1.95 -0.11 11.21
CA ALA A 32 -3.39 -0.28 11.27
C ALA A 32 -3.83 -1.47 10.38
N SER A 33 -3.19 -2.61 10.58
CA SER A 33 -3.69 -3.90 10.09
C SER A 33 -4.99 -4.20 10.83
N GLY A 34 -6.06 -4.30 10.07
CA GLY A 34 -7.41 -4.28 10.61
C GLY A 34 -8.31 -5.33 10.00
N LYS A 35 -9.53 -5.40 10.54
CA LYS A 35 -10.65 -6.10 9.91
C LYS A 35 -11.41 -5.11 9.04
N ALA A 36 -11.68 -5.53 7.82
CA ALA A 36 -12.59 -4.84 6.92
C ALA A 36 -13.78 -5.75 6.62
N SER A 37 -14.86 -5.13 6.16
CA SER A 37 -16.06 -5.81 5.73
C SER A 37 -16.56 -5.15 4.47
N GLY A 38 -16.81 -5.96 3.44
CA GLY A 38 -17.40 -5.51 2.20
C GLY A 38 -17.31 -6.56 1.11
N THR A 39 -18.13 -6.38 0.09
CA THR A 39 -18.08 -7.19 -1.12
C THR A 39 -17.99 -6.25 -2.31
N ILE A 40 -17.03 -6.51 -3.17
CA ILE A 40 -16.86 -5.82 -4.45
C ILE A 40 -17.41 -6.75 -5.51
N GLN A 41 -18.46 -6.33 -6.20
CA GLN A 41 -19.01 -7.03 -7.35
C GLN A 41 -18.12 -6.79 -8.57
N LEU A 42 -17.93 -7.85 -9.34
CA LEU A 42 -17.13 -7.88 -10.55
C LEU A 42 -18.03 -8.05 -11.77
N SER A 43 -17.85 -7.18 -12.77
CA SER A 43 -18.44 -7.38 -14.09
C SER A 43 -17.45 -7.06 -15.20
N GLY A 44 -17.42 -7.89 -16.24
CA GLY A 44 -16.45 -7.74 -17.32
C GLY A 44 -16.22 -9.03 -18.06
N GLU A 45 -15.24 -9.00 -18.96
CA GLU A 45 -14.90 -10.11 -19.85
C GLU A 45 -14.24 -11.29 -19.11
N GLU A 46 -13.70 -11.04 -17.92
CA GLU A 46 -12.95 -12.03 -17.11
C GLU A 46 -13.78 -12.70 -16.01
N ASN A 47 -15.09 -12.47 -15.97
CA ASN A 47 -15.97 -13.04 -14.94
C ASN A 47 -15.98 -14.58 -14.96
N THR A 48 -15.69 -15.20 -16.10
CA THR A 48 -15.58 -16.67 -16.22
C THR A 48 -14.39 -17.24 -15.46
N GLU A 49 -13.31 -16.48 -15.34
CA GLU A 49 -12.06 -16.83 -14.68
C GLU A 49 -12.07 -16.41 -13.21
N LEU A 50 -12.44 -15.16 -12.95
CA LEU A 50 -12.33 -14.53 -11.63
C LEU A 50 -13.55 -14.79 -10.73
N GLY A 51 -14.71 -15.09 -11.33
CA GLY A 51 -16.00 -15.07 -10.67
C GLY A 51 -16.64 -13.67 -10.70
N THR A 52 -17.67 -13.46 -9.90
CA THR A 52 -18.50 -12.24 -9.95
C THR A 52 -18.34 -11.34 -8.72
N SER A 53 -17.50 -11.71 -7.74
CA SER A 53 -17.38 -10.95 -6.49
C SER A 53 -16.10 -11.25 -5.73
N LEU A 54 -15.59 -10.24 -5.03
CA LEU A 54 -14.48 -10.32 -4.09
C LEU A 54 -14.97 -9.94 -2.69
N THR A 55 -14.73 -10.79 -1.71
CA THR A 55 -15.07 -10.51 -0.30
C THR A 55 -13.84 -10.03 0.43
N VAL A 56 -13.87 -8.79 0.93
CA VAL A 56 -12.78 -8.18 1.69
C VAL A 56 -12.93 -8.51 3.16
N VAL A 57 -11.84 -8.97 3.78
CA VAL A 57 -11.83 -9.39 5.20
C VAL A 57 -10.73 -8.71 6.00
N ASN A 58 -9.55 -8.51 5.40
CA ASN A 58 -8.44 -7.81 6.03
C ASN A 58 -8.16 -6.49 5.29
N ILE A 59 -7.57 -5.55 6.01
CA ILE A 59 -7.23 -4.23 5.49
C ILE A 59 -5.91 -3.74 6.08
N GLU A 60 -5.18 -2.98 5.30
CA GLU A 60 -4.01 -2.21 5.76
C GLU A 60 -4.18 -0.77 5.28
N VAL A 61 -3.99 0.21 6.16
CA VAL A 61 -4.16 1.63 5.83
C VAL A 61 -2.84 2.36 5.96
N GLY A 62 -2.46 3.11 4.92
CA GLY A 62 -1.31 4.01 4.95
C GLY A 62 0.06 3.35 5.02
N ASN A 63 0.17 2.06 4.65
CA ASN A 63 1.44 1.34 4.67
C ASN A 63 2.35 1.75 3.52
N ALA A 64 3.12 2.83 3.74
CA ALA A 64 4.03 3.39 2.74
C ALA A 64 5.18 2.44 2.36
N ALA A 65 5.53 1.47 3.21
CA ALA A 65 6.57 0.48 2.90
C ALA A 65 6.14 -0.46 1.77
N LEU A 66 4.86 -0.85 1.75
CA LEU A 66 4.28 -1.73 0.73
C LEU A 66 3.74 -0.97 -0.49
N THR A 67 3.17 0.22 -0.31
CA THR A 67 2.46 0.93 -1.39
C THR A 67 3.23 2.13 -1.94
N GLY A 68 4.31 2.55 -1.27
CA GLY A 68 5.06 3.77 -1.59
C GLY A 68 4.38 5.07 -1.15
N THR A 69 3.23 5.01 -0.47
CA THR A 69 2.47 6.19 0.00
C THR A 69 1.67 5.90 1.26
N ASP A 70 1.53 6.88 2.15
CA ASP A 70 0.63 6.82 3.31
C ASP A 70 -0.83 7.14 2.95
N LYS A 71 -1.09 7.56 1.71
CA LYS A 71 -2.43 7.91 1.19
C LYS A 71 -3.08 6.75 0.45
N SER A 72 -2.97 5.55 1.01
CA SER A 72 -3.52 4.34 0.39
C SER A 72 -4.23 3.44 1.38
N VAL A 73 -5.08 2.58 0.85
CA VAL A 73 -5.73 1.48 1.55
C VAL A 73 -5.46 0.20 0.75
N MET A 74 -5.00 -0.85 1.42
CA MET A 74 -4.91 -2.20 0.86
C MET A 74 -6.08 -3.02 1.36
N LEU A 75 -6.90 -3.53 0.44
CA LEU A 75 -8.02 -4.42 0.71
C LEU A 75 -7.58 -5.86 0.38
N LEU A 76 -7.75 -6.76 1.35
CA LEU A 76 -7.16 -8.09 1.32
C LEU A 76 -8.23 -9.16 1.52
N SER A 77 -8.05 -10.30 0.84
CA SER A 77 -8.82 -11.52 1.10
C SER A 77 -8.48 -12.13 2.47
N GLU A 78 -9.31 -13.05 2.94
CA GLU A 78 -9.18 -13.64 4.29
C GLU A 78 -7.84 -14.32 4.58
N ASN A 79 -7.22 -14.88 3.54
CA ASN A 79 -5.97 -15.63 3.59
C ASN A 79 -4.71 -14.75 3.51
N ILE A 80 -4.86 -13.44 3.37
CA ILE A 80 -3.75 -12.50 3.22
C ILE A 80 -3.78 -11.50 4.37
N THR A 81 -2.64 -11.33 5.03
CA THR A 81 -2.43 -10.35 6.11
C THR A 81 -1.14 -9.58 5.88
N VAL A 82 -0.98 -8.43 6.53
CA VAL A 82 0.29 -7.72 6.60
C VAL A 82 0.94 -8.00 7.96
N GLN A 83 2.21 -8.41 7.95
CA GLN A 83 3.02 -8.61 9.16
C GLN A 83 4.42 -8.09 8.87
N ASP A 84 4.97 -7.26 9.77
CA ASP A 84 6.31 -6.67 9.61
C ASP A 84 6.54 -6.00 8.23
N ASN A 85 5.51 -5.32 7.70
CA ASN A 85 5.51 -4.71 6.36
C ASN A 85 5.70 -5.70 5.19
N GLU A 86 5.30 -6.96 5.37
CA GLU A 86 5.26 -7.97 4.32
C GLU A 86 3.87 -8.61 4.21
N LEU A 87 3.51 -9.02 2.99
CA LEU A 87 2.28 -9.78 2.75
C LEU A 87 2.51 -11.25 3.13
N VAL A 88 1.72 -11.73 4.08
CA VAL A 88 1.73 -13.12 4.56
C VAL A 88 0.49 -13.83 4.06
N TYR A 89 0.71 -14.94 3.33
CA TYR A 89 -0.32 -15.75 2.69
C TYR A 89 -0.45 -17.09 3.42
N SER A 90 -1.66 -17.43 3.86
CA SER A 90 -1.95 -18.79 4.35
C SER A 90 -2.33 -19.76 3.21
N ASP A 91 -2.72 -19.22 2.06
CA ASP A 91 -2.93 -19.89 0.78
C ASP A 91 -2.47 -18.94 -0.33
N ASP A 92 -1.61 -19.40 -1.24
CA ASP A 92 -1.13 -18.63 -2.39
C ASP A 92 -1.86 -19.01 -3.69
N GLN A 93 -2.80 -19.96 -3.65
CA GLN A 93 -3.53 -20.41 -4.83
C GLN A 93 -4.76 -19.55 -5.11
N ASN A 94 -5.36 -18.95 -4.09
CA ASN A 94 -6.54 -18.11 -4.24
C ASN A 94 -6.46 -16.90 -3.31
N GLY A 95 -6.77 -15.72 -3.82
CA GLY A 95 -6.82 -14.51 -3.00
C GLY A 95 -6.76 -13.25 -3.84
N PHE A 96 -6.75 -12.10 -3.19
CA PHE A 96 -6.54 -10.84 -3.89
C PHE A 96 -5.92 -9.79 -2.97
N VAL A 97 -5.19 -8.87 -3.60
CA VAL A 97 -4.70 -7.63 -3.00
C VAL A 97 -5.18 -6.50 -3.89
N ILE A 98 -5.92 -5.56 -3.33
CA ILE A 98 -6.35 -4.34 -4.02
C ILE A 98 -5.77 -3.15 -3.28
N VAL A 99 -4.88 -2.41 -3.91
CA VAL A 99 -4.37 -1.15 -3.40
C VAL A 99 -5.13 -0.01 -4.06
N VAL A 100 -5.75 0.83 -3.25
CA VAL A 100 -6.43 2.04 -3.67
C VAL A 100 -5.69 3.23 -3.07
N ALA A 101 -5.32 4.22 -3.87
CA ALA A 101 -4.62 5.41 -3.38
C ALA A 101 -5.33 6.70 -3.80
N ASP A 102 -5.30 7.70 -2.92
CA ASP A 102 -5.87 9.03 -3.14
C ASP A 102 -4.77 10.10 -3.01
N PHE A 103 -4.44 10.70 -4.15
CA PHE A 103 -3.41 11.71 -4.33
C PHE A 103 -3.99 13.13 -4.48
N SER A 104 -5.32 13.31 -4.36
CA SER A 104 -6.01 14.59 -4.55
C SER A 104 -5.49 15.70 -3.62
N THR A 105 -4.91 15.35 -2.48
CA THR A 105 -4.30 16.28 -1.54
C THR A 105 -2.77 16.19 -1.53
N GLY A 106 -2.13 16.58 -2.64
CA GLY A 106 -0.67 16.77 -2.68
C GLY A 106 0.13 15.71 -3.46
N GLY A 107 -0.48 15.05 -4.45
CA GLY A 107 0.22 14.26 -5.46
C GLY A 107 0.32 14.94 -6.82
N SER A 108 0.38 14.13 -7.89
CA SER A 108 0.46 14.61 -9.27
C SER A 108 -0.85 15.32 -9.68
N PRO A 109 -0.80 16.47 -10.37
CA PRO A 109 -2.00 17.20 -10.80
C PRO A 109 -2.87 16.40 -11.80
N ASP A 110 -2.35 15.31 -12.37
CA ASP A 110 -2.99 14.55 -13.43
C ASP A 110 -3.66 13.24 -12.96
N ILE A 111 -3.40 12.81 -11.71
CA ILE A 111 -3.96 11.57 -11.15
C ILE A 111 -4.42 11.82 -9.71
N ASP A 112 -5.73 11.97 -9.54
CA ASP A 112 -6.31 12.16 -8.21
C ASP A 112 -6.43 10.85 -7.44
N LYS A 113 -6.77 9.74 -8.12
CA LYS A 113 -6.96 8.43 -7.48
C LYS A 113 -6.55 7.29 -8.41
N THR A 114 -6.03 6.20 -7.84
CA THR A 114 -5.60 5.01 -8.60
C THR A 114 -5.95 3.70 -7.89
N ILE A 115 -6.05 2.62 -8.65
CA ILE A 115 -6.22 1.25 -8.21
C ILE A 115 -5.10 0.42 -8.86
N SER A 116 -4.46 -0.42 -8.07
CA SER A 116 -3.66 -1.54 -8.52
C SER A 116 -4.16 -2.79 -7.82
N MET A 117 -4.38 -3.86 -8.58
CA MET A 117 -4.99 -5.07 -8.06
C MET A 117 -4.31 -6.31 -8.61
N VAL A 118 -4.12 -7.29 -7.75
CA VAL A 118 -3.77 -8.66 -8.14
C VAL A 118 -4.84 -9.59 -7.61
N ILE A 119 -5.41 -10.40 -8.50
CA ILE A 119 -6.29 -11.51 -8.13
C ILE A 119 -5.55 -12.80 -8.49
N VAL A 120 -5.42 -13.72 -7.53
CA VAL A 120 -4.88 -15.04 -7.77
C VAL A 120 -6.04 -16.04 -7.75
N LYS A 121 -6.13 -16.86 -8.80
CA LYS A 121 -7.14 -17.91 -8.92
C LYS A 121 -6.51 -19.20 -9.43
N ASN A 122 -6.59 -20.26 -8.63
CA ASN A 122 -5.93 -21.54 -8.91
C ASN A 122 -4.44 -21.39 -9.28
N GLY A 123 -3.73 -20.51 -8.58
CA GLY A 123 -2.30 -20.23 -8.82
C GLY A 123 -1.99 -19.39 -10.05
N VAL A 124 -3.01 -18.88 -10.76
CA VAL A 124 -2.84 -17.94 -11.88
C VAL A 124 -3.07 -16.52 -11.39
N GLU A 125 -2.13 -15.63 -11.66
CA GLU A 125 -2.21 -14.21 -11.32
C GLU A 125 -2.87 -13.39 -12.44
N PHE A 126 -3.80 -12.52 -12.05
CA PHE A 126 -4.45 -11.55 -12.92
C PHE A 126 -4.19 -10.16 -12.36
N ARG A 127 -3.38 -9.39 -13.09
CA ARG A 127 -2.92 -8.07 -12.66
C ARG A 127 -3.73 -7.00 -13.35
N HIS A 128 -4.27 -6.08 -12.56
CA HIS A 128 -5.10 -5.01 -13.04
C HIS A 128 -4.61 -3.67 -12.50
N ALA A 129 -4.79 -2.62 -13.29
CA ALA A 129 -4.54 -1.26 -12.85
C ALA A 129 -5.50 -0.29 -13.52
N CYS A 130 -5.59 0.92 -12.99
CA CYS A 130 -6.18 2.03 -13.73
C CYS A 130 -5.21 2.45 -14.85
N SER A 131 -5.52 2.04 -16.07
CA SER A 131 -4.78 2.40 -17.28
C SER A 131 -5.77 2.66 -18.42
N SER A 132 -5.40 3.55 -19.33
CA SER A 132 -6.11 3.69 -20.60
C SER A 132 -5.91 2.40 -21.42
N PRO A 133 -6.97 1.84 -22.03
CA PRO A 133 -6.89 0.60 -22.82
C PRO A 133 -6.02 0.67 -24.07
N TYR A 134 -5.32 1.79 -24.32
CA TYR A 134 -4.58 1.99 -25.57
C TYR A 134 -3.13 2.45 -25.43
N GLN A 135 -2.60 2.73 -24.22
CA GLN A 135 -1.29 3.39 -24.15
C GLN A 135 -0.33 2.98 -23.02
N GLY A 136 -0.66 2.02 -22.15
CA GLY A 136 0.29 1.59 -21.10
C GLY A 136 0.74 2.72 -20.16
N PHE A 137 -0.03 3.79 -20.06
CA PHE A 137 0.14 4.86 -19.09
C PHE A 137 -1.00 4.76 -18.07
N PHE A 138 -0.64 4.88 -16.79
CA PHE A 138 -1.62 4.96 -15.70
C PHE A 138 -2.51 6.19 -15.90
N THR A 139 -3.82 5.97 -15.96
CA THR A 139 -4.80 7.04 -15.92
C THR A 139 -5.44 7.06 -14.54
N ALA A 140 -5.99 8.20 -14.13
CA ALA A 140 -6.88 8.23 -12.98
C ALA A 140 -7.99 7.18 -13.15
N CYS A 141 -8.28 6.42 -12.10
CA CYS A 141 -9.54 5.68 -12.08
C CYS A 141 -10.65 6.73 -12.16
N GLY A 142 -11.66 6.50 -13.00
CA GLY A 142 -12.75 7.46 -13.17
C GLY A 142 -13.41 7.89 -11.85
N ASP A 143 -14.28 8.89 -11.92
CA ASP A 143 -14.87 9.56 -10.74
C ASP A 143 -15.63 8.65 -9.77
N GLY A 144 -15.94 7.42 -10.19
CA GLY A 144 -16.59 6.38 -9.41
C GLY A 144 -15.78 5.82 -8.23
N LEU A 145 -14.51 6.19 -8.09
CA LEU A 145 -13.67 5.77 -6.97
C LEU A 145 -13.65 6.80 -5.85
N GLY A 146 -13.96 6.38 -4.63
CA GLY A 146 -13.91 7.22 -3.43
C GLY A 146 -13.19 6.56 -2.28
N ILE A 147 -12.29 7.30 -1.61
CA ILE A 147 -11.71 6.92 -0.32
C ILE A 147 -12.11 8.00 0.69
N ASP A 148 -12.64 7.58 1.83
CA ASP A 148 -12.94 8.46 2.95
C ASP A 148 -12.28 7.87 4.21
N PHE A 149 -11.07 8.34 4.50
CA PHE A 149 -10.29 7.87 5.65
C PHE A 149 -10.95 8.20 6.98
N ASN A 150 -11.73 9.30 7.05
CA ASN A 150 -12.43 9.70 8.26
C ASN A 150 -13.66 8.82 8.51
N ALA A 151 -14.46 8.56 7.46
CA ALA A 151 -15.60 7.66 7.54
C ALA A 151 -15.23 6.17 7.41
N LYS A 152 -13.94 5.87 7.30
CA LYS A 152 -13.36 4.52 7.18
C LYS A 152 -14.03 3.68 6.09
N ARG A 153 -14.09 4.22 4.87
CA ARG A 153 -14.69 3.52 3.72
C ARG A 153 -13.97 3.75 2.39
N VAL A 154 -14.01 2.73 1.55
CA VAL A 154 -13.74 2.80 0.11
C VAL A 154 -15.04 2.51 -0.63
N VAL A 155 -15.32 3.30 -1.66
CA VAL A 155 -16.48 3.16 -2.55
C VAL A 155 -16.00 2.95 -3.97
N PHE A 156 -16.53 1.92 -4.62
CA PHE A 156 -16.41 1.65 -6.03
C PHE A 156 -17.79 1.80 -6.66
N GLU A 157 -17.96 2.76 -7.57
CA GLU A 157 -19.20 3.00 -8.31
C GLU A 157 -18.88 2.96 -9.81
N ASN A 158 -19.13 1.83 -10.48
CA ASN A 158 -18.68 1.53 -11.83
C ASN A 158 -17.20 1.87 -12.07
N SER A 159 -16.34 1.57 -11.09
CA SER A 159 -14.89 1.83 -11.21
C SER A 159 -14.28 0.80 -12.15
N THR A 160 -13.59 1.24 -13.20
CA THR A 160 -13.00 0.32 -14.19
C THR A 160 -11.49 0.20 -14.01
N VAL A 161 -11.00 -1.02 -14.15
CA VAL A 161 -9.58 -1.37 -14.23
C VAL A 161 -9.36 -2.23 -15.47
N ILE A 162 -8.12 -2.31 -15.93
CA ILE A 162 -7.75 -3.11 -17.09
C ILE A 162 -6.71 -4.16 -16.69
N ASN A 163 -6.87 -5.38 -17.22
CA ASN A 163 -5.85 -6.41 -17.11
C ASN A 163 -4.59 -5.99 -17.88
N THR A 164 -3.43 -6.06 -17.22
CA THR A 164 -2.16 -5.58 -17.79
C THR A 164 -1.58 -6.49 -18.85
N ASP A 165 -2.05 -7.73 -18.93
CA ASP A 165 -1.52 -8.76 -19.83
C ASP A 165 -2.35 -8.89 -21.11
N ASP A 166 -3.68 -8.73 -21.03
CA ASP A 166 -4.59 -8.94 -22.18
C ASP A 166 -5.59 -7.79 -22.47
N GLU A 167 -5.46 -6.67 -21.76
CA GLU A 167 -6.24 -5.44 -21.97
C GLU A 167 -7.77 -5.57 -21.74
N LYS A 168 -8.23 -6.67 -21.12
CA LYS A 168 -9.64 -6.82 -20.77
C LYS A 168 -10.06 -5.87 -19.66
N LEU A 169 -11.30 -5.38 -19.76
CA LEU A 169 -11.88 -4.48 -18.76
C LEU A 169 -12.62 -5.26 -17.68
N LEU A 170 -12.38 -4.85 -16.44
CA LEU A 170 -13.09 -5.29 -15.26
C LEU A 170 -13.69 -4.08 -14.54
N THR A 171 -14.97 -4.17 -14.23
CA THR A 171 -15.74 -3.14 -13.52
C THR A 171 -16.01 -3.60 -12.09
N LEU A 172 -15.77 -2.68 -11.16
CA LEU A 172 -15.84 -2.87 -9.72
C LEU A 172 -16.99 -2.02 -9.16
N ASP A 173 -17.87 -2.66 -8.41
CA ASP A 173 -18.99 -2.02 -7.71
C ASP A 173 -19.08 -2.52 -6.28
N GLY A 174 -19.03 -1.62 -5.29
CA GLY A 174 -19.15 -2.03 -3.90
C GLY A 174 -18.73 -0.98 -2.91
N ILE A 175 -18.94 -1.29 -1.63
CA ILE A 175 -18.50 -0.47 -0.52
C ILE A 175 -17.77 -1.38 0.44
N VAL A 176 -16.60 -0.94 0.88
CA VAL A 176 -15.79 -1.63 1.90
C VAL A 176 -15.57 -0.67 3.04
N THR A 177 -15.81 -1.14 4.26
CA THR A 177 -15.65 -0.36 5.49
C THR A 177 -14.68 -1.04 6.45
N TRP A 178 -14.05 -0.28 7.33
CA TRP A 178 -13.18 -0.80 8.40
C TRP A 178 -13.41 -0.09 9.73
N GLU A 179 -12.93 -0.71 10.81
CA GLU A 179 -13.09 -0.22 12.19
C GLU A 179 -11.90 0.58 12.74
#